data_AF-A0A5K7TW03-F1
#
_entry.id   AF-A0A5K7TW03-F1
#
_cell.length_a   1.000
_cell.length_b   1.000
_cell.length_c   1.000
_cell.angle_alpha   90.00
_cell.angle_beta   90.00
_cell.angle_gamma   90.00
#
_symmetry.space_group_name_H-M   'P 1'
#
loop_
_entity.id
_entity.type
_entity.pdbx_description
1 polymer ?
#
loop_
_entity_poly.entity_id
_entity_poly.type
_entity_poly.pdbx_seq_one_letter_code
_entity_poly.pdbx_strand_id
1 'polypeptide(L)'
;METRYLCTALLAALSPTLANAQPPVALDPLQTLQRINRNYNTVTDACREPDTQAPRGHYYCSGVTLRMVDDGPFNPWDYSPYAIKTGATSFSWIRQDLSTNRLIRPAGYILRTPMDSRELGLPVMETGFTPSAAYCWLQPFKSRMPSA
;
A
#
# COMPACT_ATOMS: atom_id res chain seq x y z
N MET A 1 61.70 18.67 -33.86
CA MET A 1 60.76 19.56 -33.16
C MET A 1 59.38 18.97 -33.38
N GLU A 2 58.96 18.01 -32.55
CA GLU A 2 58.25 18.24 -31.28
C GLU A 2 56.94 19.00 -31.51
N THR A 3 55.80 18.31 -31.43
CA THR A 3 54.75 18.57 -30.43
C THR A 3 53.77 17.40 -30.41
N ARG A 4 53.77 16.64 -29.31
CA ARG A 4 52.77 15.62 -28.97
C ARG A 4 51.58 16.30 -28.32
N TYR A 5 50.34 15.96 -28.69
CA TYR A 5 49.19 16.18 -27.80
C TYR A 5 48.24 14.98 -27.81
N LEU A 6 48.08 14.44 -26.60
CA LEU A 6 47.24 13.32 -26.22
C LEU A 6 45.76 13.68 -26.40
N CYS A 7 45.01 12.85 -27.14
CA CYS A 7 43.55 12.81 -27.00
C CYS A 7 43.20 11.69 -26.01
N THR A 8 43.14 12.07 -24.74
CA THR A 8 42.59 11.27 -23.65
C THR A 8 41.12 10.97 -23.89
N ALA A 9 40.76 9.70 -23.70
CA ALA A 9 39.42 9.16 -23.79
C ALA A 9 38.45 9.84 -22.82
N LEU A 10 37.29 10.26 -23.32
CA LEU A 10 36.10 10.50 -22.50
C LEU A 10 34.98 9.59 -23.01
N LEU A 11 34.98 8.34 -22.55
CA LEU A 11 33.80 7.48 -22.60
C LEU A 11 32.85 7.96 -21.51
N ALA A 12 31.99 8.92 -21.84
CA ALA A 12 30.85 9.28 -21.02
C ALA A 12 29.91 8.06 -20.97
N ALA A 13 29.98 7.30 -19.88
CA ALA A 13 29.03 6.24 -19.57
C ALA A 13 27.66 6.86 -19.28
N LEU A 14 26.91 7.16 -20.34
CA LEU A 14 25.47 7.35 -20.30
C LEU A 14 24.88 6.01 -19.90
N SER A 15 24.68 5.81 -18.60
CA SER A 15 23.82 4.74 -18.12
C SER A 15 22.38 5.21 -18.31
N PRO A 16 21.60 4.70 -19.28
CA PRO A 16 20.18 4.94 -19.27
C PRO A 16 19.63 4.21 -18.05
N THR A 17 19.21 4.96 -17.01
CA THR A 17 18.29 4.43 -16.02
C THR A 17 16.97 4.18 -16.74
N LEU A 18 16.85 3.00 -17.37
CA LEU A 18 15.58 2.49 -17.84
C LEU A 18 14.71 2.29 -16.60
N ALA A 19 13.86 3.27 -16.33
CA ALA A 19 12.72 3.07 -15.44
C ALA A 19 11.93 1.90 -16.03
N ASN A 20 12.05 0.73 -15.39
CA ASN A 20 11.41 -0.50 -15.82
C ASN A 20 9.91 -0.34 -15.53
N ALA A 21 9.16 0.28 -16.45
CA ALA A 21 7.71 0.29 -16.42
C ALA A 21 7.25 -1.14 -16.67
N GLN A 22 7.13 -1.93 -15.61
CA GLN A 22 6.58 -3.28 -15.70
C GLN A 22 5.16 -3.17 -16.26
N PRO A 23 4.81 -3.93 -17.32
CA PRO A 23 3.46 -3.95 -17.83
C PRO A 23 2.51 -4.34 -16.69
N PRO A 24 1.31 -3.75 -16.62
CA PRO A 24 0.36 -4.10 -15.58
C PRO A 24 0.12 -5.61 -15.64
N VAL A 25 0.43 -6.30 -14.54
CA VAL A 25 0.16 -7.74 -14.43
C VAL A 25 -1.35 -7.91 -14.48
N ALA A 26 -1.86 -8.34 -15.63
CA ALA A 26 -3.27 -8.66 -15.82
C ALA A 26 -3.58 -9.94 -15.03
N LEU A 27 -4.06 -9.77 -13.80
CA LEU A 27 -4.53 -10.88 -12.97
C LEU A 27 -5.85 -11.41 -13.51
N ASP A 28 -6.08 -12.71 -13.37
CA ASP A 28 -7.39 -13.30 -13.66
C ASP A 28 -8.47 -12.63 -12.78
N PRO A 29 -9.55 -12.08 -13.40
CA PRO A 29 -10.63 -11.45 -12.66
C PRO A 29 -11.30 -12.38 -11.66
N LEU A 30 -11.48 -13.66 -12.00
CA LEU A 30 -12.16 -14.62 -11.12
C LEU A 30 -11.31 -14.91 -9.87
N GLN A 31 -10.03 -15.20 -10.05
CA GLN A 31 -9.08 -15.35 -8.93
C GLN A 31 -9.00 -14.09 -8.07
N THR A 32 -9.07 -12.90 -8.69
CA THR A 32 -9.06 -11.63 -7.94
C THR A 32 -10.30 -11.49 -7.06
N LEU A 33 -11.49 -11.79 -7.59
CA LEU A 33 -12.73 -11.78 -6.81
C LEU A 33 -12.69 -12.80 -5.67
N GLN A 34 -12.23 -14.03 -5.95
CA GLN A 34 -12.11 -15.09 -4.94
C GLN A 34 -11.17 -14.67 -3.81
N ARG A 35 -10.03 -14.04 -4.13
CA ARG A 35 -9.08 -13.53 -3.15
C ARG A 35 -9.68 -12.44 -2.27
N ILE A 36 -10.38 -11.47 -2.88
CA ILE A 36 -11.07 -10.39 -2.13
C ILE A 36 -12.12 -10.98 -1.18
N ASN A 37 -12.95 -11.90 -1.67
CA ASN A 37 -13.97 -12.56 -0.85
C ASN A 37 -13.35 -13.38 0.28
N ARG A 38 -12.29 -14.14 0.00
CA ARG A 38 -11.54 -14.87 1.02
C ARG A 38 -11.01 -13.92 2.09
N ASN A 39 -10.36 -12.83 1.69
CA ASN A 39 -9.76 -11.88 2.62
C ASN A 39 -10.83 -11.21 3.50
N TYR A 40 -11.98 -10.82 2.93
CA TYR A 40 -13.10 -10.26 3.68
C TYR A 40 -13.66 -11.22 4.74
N ASN A 41 -13.83 -12.50 4.38
CA ASN A 41 -14.41 -13.52 5.25
C ASN A 41 -13.41 -14.18 6.22
N THR A 42 -12.12 -13.88 6.10
CA THR A 42 -11.09 -14.47 6.97
C THR A 42 -10.97 -13.65 8.24
N VAL A 43 -11.31 -14.24 9.38
CA VAL A 43 -11.18 -13.62 10.71
C VAL A 43 -9.96 -14.21 11.41
N THR A 44 -8.88 -13.43 11.47
CA THR A 44 -7.63 -13.82 12.15
C THR A 44 -7.06 -12.63 12.91
N ASP A 45 -6.62 -12.88 14.14
CA ASP A 45 -6.07 -11.86 15.01
C ASP A 45 -4.55 -11.95 15.16
N ALA A 46 -3.95 -13.03 14.65
CA ALA A 46 -2.52 -13.30 14.75
C ALA A 46 -1.79 -12.99 13.43
N CYS A 47 -1.92 -11.76 12.91
CA CYS A 47 -1.14 -11.35 11.73
C CYS A 47 0.34 -11.19 12.11
N ARG A 48 1.22 -11.85 11.36
CA ARG A 48 2.67 -11.77 11.52
C ARG A 48 3.37 -11.58 10.18
N GLU A 49 4.52 -10.93 10.21
CA GLU A 49 5.42 -10.95 9.06
C GLU A 49 5.95 -12.37 8.81
N PRO A 50 6.02 -12.85 7.56
CA PRO A 50 6.56 -14.16 7.26
C PRO A 50 8.03 -14.31 7.69
N ASP A 51 8.84 -13.26 7.48
CA ASP A 51 10.29 -13.32 7.62
C ASP A 51 10.73 -13.17 9.09
N THR A 52 10.20 -12.16 9.78
CA THR A 52 10.61 -11.79 11.15
C THR A 52 9.69 -12.34 12.24
N GLN A 53 8.52 -12.86 11.86
CA GLN A 53 7.44 -13.24 12.78
C GLN A 53 6.94 -12.10 13.68
N ALA A 54 7.33 -10.85 13.38
CA ALA A 54 6.90 -9.66 14.10
C ALA A 54 5.37 -9.50 13.98
N PRO A 55 4.68 -9.12 15.07
CA PRO A 55 3.25 -8.89 15.04
C PRO A 55 2.92 -7.70 14.12
N ARG A 56 1.84 -7.84 13.34
CA ARG A 56 1.31 -6.80 12.46
C ARG A 56 -0.17 -6.56 12.74
N GLY A 57 -0.68 -5.40 12.30
CA GLY A 57 -2.10 -5.10 12.37
C GLY A 57 -2.94 -6.05 11.50
N HIS A 58 -4.23 -6.17 11.81
CA HIS A 58 -5.15 -7.09 11.10
C HIS A 58 -5.20 -6.88 9.58
N TYR A 59 -5.02 -5.63 9.12
CA TYR A 59 -4.96 -5.25 7.71
C TYR A 59 -3.84 -5.93 6.92
N TYR A 60 -2.83 -6.44 7.62
CA TYR A 60 -1.67 -7.06 6.99
C TYR A 60 -2.04 -8.41 6.35
N CYS A 61 -2.83 -9.22 7.05
CA CYS A 61 -3.11 -10.60 6.67
C CYS A 61 -4.57 -10.89 6.33
N SER A 62 -5.53 -10.03 6.69
CA SER A 62 -6.95 -10.26 6.42
C SER A 62 -7.72 -8.96 6.19
N GLY A 63 -8.96 -9.10 5.75
CA GLY A 63 -9.85 -8.00 5.39
C GLY A 63 -9.50 -7.34 4.06
N VAL A 64 -10.26 -6.31 3.74
CA VAL A 64 -10.16 -5.57 2.49
C VAL A 64 -9.81 -4.12 2.83
N THR A 65 -8.67 -3.67 2.33
CA THR A 65 -8.27 -2.27 2.43
C THR A 65 -8.83 -1.52 1.23
N LEU A 66 -9.47 -0.39 1.48
CA LEU A 66 -10.11 0.43 0.47
C LEU A 66 -9.72 1.89 0.65
N ARG A 67 -9.43 2.56 -0.45
CA ARG A 67 -9.32 4.03 -0.47
C ARG A 67 -10.63 4.58 -1.02
N MET A 68 -11.24 5.39 -0.17
CA MET A 68 -12.48 6.09 -0.45
C MET A 68 -12.18 7.50 -0.94
N VAL A 69 -12.84 7.92 -2.02
CA VAL A 69 -12.76 9.25 -2.60
C VAL A 69 -14.16 9.77 -2.95
N ASP A 70 -14.31 11.09 -3.00
CA ASP A 70 -15.51 11.70 -3.56
C ASP A 70 -15.64 11.40 -5.06
N ASP A 71 -16.84 11.54 -5.59
CA ASP A 71 -17.06 11.54 -7.03
C ASP A 71 -16.77 12.95 -7.59
N GLY A 72 -16.13 13.05 -8.75
CA GLY A 72 -15.75 14.33 -9.33
C GLY A 72 -14.81 14.25 -10.55
N PRO A 73 -14.45 15.41 -11.15
CA PRO A 73 -13.62 15.49 -12.36
C PRO A 73 -12.12 15.33 -12.03
N PHE A 74 -11.77 14.25 -11.33
CA PHE A 74 -10.40 13.91 -10.99
C PHE A 74 -10.23 12.39 -11.01
N ASN A 75 -9.00 11.92 -11.16
CA ASN A 75 -8.76 10.48 -11.10
C ASN A 75 -8.69 9.99 -9.65
N PRO A 76 -9.39 8.91 -9.29
CA PRO A 76 -9.35 8.35 -7.93
C PRO A 76 -7.96 7.96 -7.43
N TRP A 77 -7.06 7.58 -8.35
CA TRP A 77 -5.68 7.19 -8.03
C TRP A 77 -4.74 8.37 -7.80
N ASP A 78 -5.15 9.59 -8.15
CA ASP A 78 -4.32 10.77 -7.93
C ASP A 78 -4.39 11.20 -6.46
N TYR A 79 -3.27 11.71 -5.95
CA TYR A 79 -3.21 12.27 -4.61
C TYR A 79 -3.76 13.69 -4.60
N SER A 80 -4.56 14.02 -3.58
CA SER A 80 -4.97 15.42 -3.38
C SER A 80 -3.74 16.29 -3.05
N PRO A 81 -3.77 17.61 -3.33
CA PRO A 81 -2.67 18.50 -2.96
C PRO A 81 -2.29 18.41 -1.48
N TYR A 82 -3.27 18.16 -0.60
CA TYR A 82 -3.05 17.94 0.81
C TYR A 82 -2.31 16.62 1.11
N ALA A 83 -2.70 15.52 0.44
CA ALA A 83 -2.02 14.23 0.60
C ALA A 83 -0.57 14.29 0.10
N ILE A 84 -0.30 15.02 -0.98
CA ILE A 84 1.07 15.27 -1.47
C ILE A 84 1.87 16.06 -0.43
N LYS A 85 1.30 17.15 0.10
CA LYS A 85 1.97 18.00 1.11
C LYS A 85 2.30 17.25 2.39
N THR A 86 1.42 16.35 2.82
CA THR A 86 1.59 15.56 4.06
C THR A 86 2.35 14.26 3.84
N GLY A 87 2.54 13.83 2.58
CA GLY A 87 3.14 12.55 2.25
C GLY A 87 2.28 11.34 2.66
N ALA A 88 1.00 11.53 2.94
CA ALA A 88 0.13 10.49 3.48
C ALA A 88 -1.29 10.56 2.88
N THR A 89 -1.91 9.40 2.71
CA THR A 89 -3.33 9.28 2.34
C THR A 89 -4.06 8.39 3.33
N SER A 90 -5.33 8.69 3.59
CA SER A 90 -6.18 7.82 4.39
C SER A 90 -6.66 6.63 3.57
N PHE A 91 -6.82 5.50 4.26
CA PHE A 91 -7.50 4.30 3.80
C PHE A 91 -8.44 3.82 4.89
N SER A 92 -9.36 2.94 4.52
CA SER A 92 -10.19 2.20 5.47
C SER A 92 -9.99 0.72 5.26
N TRP A 93 -10.30 -0.03 6.30
CA TRP A 93 -10.13 -1.47 6.33
C TRP A 93 -11.43 -2.10 6.83
N ILE A 94 -11.93 -3.09 6.11
CA ILE A 94 -13.17 -3.79 6.43
C ILE A 94 -12.94 -5.30 6.53
N ARG A 95 -13.68 -5.96 7.41
CA ARG A 95 -13.65 -7.40 7.65
C ARG A 95 -15.05 -7.86 8.06
N GLN A 96 -15.38 -9.12 7.81
CA GLN A 96 -16.72 -9.67 8.03
C GLN A 96 -17.25 -9.51 9.47
N ASP A 97 -16.38 -9.54 10.47
CA ASP A 97 -16.73 -9.39 11.90
C ASP A 97 -16.93 -7.93 12.32
N LEU A 98 -16.49 -6.98 11.51
CA LEU A 98 -16.75 -5.56 11.73
C LEU A 98 -18.11 -5.23 11.12
N SER A 99 -19.02 -4.68 11.93
CA SER A 99 -20.35 -4.25 11.49
C SER A 99 -20.30 -2.98 10.62
N THR A 100 -19.39 -2.93 9.65
CA THR A 100 -19.22 -1.81 8.71
C THR A 100 -20.27 -1.91 7.63
N ASN A 101 -21.36 -1.18 7.81
CA ASN A 101 -22.50 -1.15 6.88
C ASN A 101 -22.50 0.06 5.93
N ARG A 102 -21.60 1.02 6.13
CA ARG A 102 -21.54 2.25 5.36
C ARG A 102 -20.12 2.73 5.16
N LEU A 103 -19.82 3.12 3.93
CA LEU A 103 -18.60 3.80 3.54
C LEU A 103 -18.79 5.33 3.62
N ILE A 104 -17.74 6.05 3.99
CA ILE A 104 -17.76 7.52 4.17
C ILE A 104 -17.90 8.25 2.83
N ARG A 105 -17.29 7.71 1.77
CA ARG A 105 -17.31 8.28 0.42
C ARG A 105 -17.93 7.30 -0.59
N PRO A 106 -18.54 7.81 -1.68
CA PRO A 106 -19.26 6.96 -2.63
C PRO A 106 -18.37 6.20 -3.62
N ALA A 107 -17.15 6.66 -3.87
CA ALA A 107 -16.25 6.09 -4.87
C ALA A 107 -14.91 5.66 -4.25
N GLY A 108 -14.12 4.89 -5.00
CA GLY A 108 -12.84 4.41 -4.50
C GLY A 108 -12.25 3.25 -5.27
N TYR A 109 -11.21 2.67 -4.67
CA TYR A 109 -10.56 1.47 -5.18
C TYR A 109 -10.03 0.62 -4.03
N ILE A 110 -9.88 -0.68 -4.30
CA ILE A 110 -9.34 -1.65 -3.34
C ILE A 110 -7.81 -1.66 -3.44
N LEU A 111 -7.17 -1.60 -2.29
CA LEU A 111 -5.73 -1.77 -2.13
C LEU A 111 -5.45 -3.24 -1.83
N ARG A 112 -4.48 -3.80 -2.55
CA ARG A 112 -3.99 -5.16 -2.27
C ARG A 112 -3.29 -5.19 -0.92
N THR A 113 -3.56 -6.21 -0.11
CA THR A 113 -2.87 -6.39 1.17
C THR A 113 -1.40 -6.72 0.94
N PRO A 114 -0.51 -6.44 1.90
CA PRO A 114 0.89 -6.81 1.77
C PRO A 114 1.11 -8.31 1.53
N MET A 115 0.33 -9.17 2.21
CA MET A 115 0.39 -10.62 2.03
C MET A 115 -0.04 -11.07 0.62
N ASP A 116 -1.13 -10.52 0.08
CA ASP A 116 -1.55 -10.81 -1.30
C ASP A 116 -0.48 -10.38 -2.32
N SER A 117 0.17 -9.23 -2.11
CA SER A 117 1.25 -8.77 -2.99
C SER A 117 2.45 -9.71 -2.94
N ARG A 118 2.81 -10.22 -1.76
CA ARG A 118 3.87 -11.24 -1.59
C ARG A 118 3.51 -12.54 -2.29
N GLU A 119 2.28 -13.05 -2.10
CA GLU A 119 1.79 -14.27 -2.76
C GLU A 119 1.85 -14.18 -4.29
N LEU A 120 1.59 -13.00 -4.84
CA LEU A 120 1.61 -12.74 -6.28
C LEU A 120 2.99 -12.35 -6.82
N GLY A 121 4.03 -12.24 -5.97
CA GLY A 121 5.35 -11.76 -6.37
C GLY A 121 5.34 -10.29 -6.87
N LEU A 122 4.37 -9.49 -6.41
CA LEU A 122 4.22 -8.09 -6.79
C LEU A 122 4.92 -7.17 -5.77
N PRO A 123 5.34 -5.96 -6.18
CA PRO A 123 5.94 -5.00 -5.26
C PRO A 123 5.04 -4.71 -4.06
N VAL A 124 5.61 -4.86 -2.86
CA VAL A 124 4.91 -4.60 -1.60
C VAL A 124 5.28 -3.22 -1.10
N MET A 125 4.29 -2.33 -0.96
CA MET A 125 4.49 -1.01 -0.36
C MET A 125 4.14 -1.05 1.13
N GLU A 126 5.10 -1.45 1.97
CA GLU A 126 4.94 -1.52 3.44
C GLU A 126 4.97 -0.14 4.11
N THR A 127 5.71 0.81 3.52
CA THR A 127 5.96 2.15 4.09
C THR A 127 4.71 3.04 4.16
N GLY A 128 3.71 2.79 3.32
CA GLY A 128 2.45 3.54 3.34
C GLY A 128 1.47 3.11 4.44
N PHE A 129 1.70 1.93 5.04
CA PHE A 129 0.82 1.35 6.07
C PHE A 129 1.41 1.43 7.48
N THR A 130 2.67 1.85 7.62
CA THR A 130 3.23 2.18 8.93
C THR A 130 2.55 3.45 9.43
N PRO A 131 1.86 3.41 10.59
CA PRO A 131 1.34 4.63 11.17
C PRO A 131 2.52 5.57 11.43
N SER A 132 2.48 6.75 10.84
CA SER A 132 3.26 7.89 11.32
C SER A 132 2.68 8.33 12.67
N ALA A 133 2.94 7.53 13.70
CA ALA A 133 2.82 7.78 15.13
C ALA A 133 1.56 8.46 15.74
N ALA A 134 0.51 8.86 15.01
CA ALA A 134 -0.53 9.71 15.64
C ALA A 134 -1.98 9.56 15.15
N TYR A 135 -2.27 8.97 13.99
CA TYR A 135 -3.65 8.97 13.48
C TYR A 135 -4.07 7.63 12.86
N CYS A 136 -3.89 6.54 13.61
CA CYS A 136 -4.92 5.51 13.56
C CYS A 136 -6.08 6.08 14.38
N TRP A 137 -7.20 6.41 13.73
CA TRP A 137 -8.44 6.74 14.41
C TRP A 137 -8.94 5.49 15.17
N LEU A 138 -8.25 5.16 16.26
CA LEU A 138 -8.77 4.38 17.35
C LEU A 138 -9.61 5.33 18.20
N GLN A 139 -10.91 5.34 17.93
CA GLN A 139 -11.89 5.50 18.99
C GLN A 139 -12.72 4.22 19.05
N PRO A 140 -13.14 3.75 20.23
CA PRO A 140 -12.29 3.35 21.34
C PRO A 140 -12.71 1.94 21.80
N PHE A 141 -11.90 0.91 21.60
CA PHE A 141 -12.04 -0.32 22.38
C PHE A 141 -11.19 -0.20 23.65
N LYS A 142 -11.93 0.01 24.74
CA LYS A 142 -11.48 0.26 26.10
C LYS A 142 -10.58 -0.85 26.64
N SER A 143 -9.31 -0.54 26.89
CA SER A 143 -8.51 -1.23 27.92
C SER A 143 -7.33 -0.37 28.41
N ARG A 144 -7.60 0.37 29.49
CA ARG A 144 -6.71 0.54 30.66
C ARG A 144 -5.29 1.10 30.39
N MET A 145 -5.13 2.42 30.52
CA MET A 145 -3.83 3.03 30.87
C MET A 145 -3.58 2.87 32.38
N PRO A 146 -2.35 2.54 32.83
CA PRO A 146 -1.95 2.75 34.22
C PRO A 146 -1.57 4.22 34.43
N SER A 147 -2.05 4.75 35.55
CA SER A 147 -1.71 6.07 36.08
C SER A 147 -0.28 6.13 36.59
N ALA A 148 0.45 7.18 36.20
CA ALA A 148 1.60 7.75 36.90
C ALA A 148 1.64 9.25 36.58
#